data_AF-A0A7V1HDP2-F1
#
_entry.id   AF-A0A7V1HDP2-F1
#
_cell.length_a   1.000
_cell.length_b   1.000
_cell.length_c   1.000
_cell.angle_alpha   90.00
_cell.angle_beta   90.00
_cell.angle_gamma   90.00
#
_symmetry.space_group_name_H-M   'P 1'
#
loop_
_entity.id
_entity.type
_entity.pdbx_description
1 polymer ?
#
loop_
_entity_poly.entity_id
_entity_poly.type
_entity_poly.pdbx_seq_one_letter_code
_entity_poly.pdbx_strand_id
1 'polypeptide(L)'
;MLYNPVGSLHVLAFYVPGFCASLYLVSEHISIRLIVPIVCMVLFIAHPVGFGAFAYALYWLIPILLYFVRKKSFFLQALGSTFVAHAVGSVIWLYTVPMSSLLWLGLIPIVIVERLLFASGIAVTYLVFCNLSSRLQNIDFLNKRNKIMPACSAWLSD
;
A
#
# COMPACT_ATOMS: atom_id res chain seq x y z
N MET A 1 18.19 2.06 34.67
CA MET A 1 17.93 2.07 33.23
C MET A 1 17.20 0.78 32.86
N LEU A 2 15.87 0.79 32.95
CA LEU A 2 15.06 -0.35 32.53
C LEU A 2 14.74 -0.17 31.04
N TYR A 3 15.32 -1.03 30.21
CA TYR A 3 14.93 -1.19 28.82
C TYR A 3 13.44 -1.52 28.79
N ASN A 4 12.63 -0.67 28.16
CA ASN A 4 11.19 -0.86 28.07
C ASN A 4 10.92 -1.59 26.75
N PRO A 5 10.82 -2.94 26.73
CA PRO A 5 10.81 -3.73 25.49
C PRO A 5 9.57 -3.48 24.63
N VAL A 6 8.57 -2.80 25.19
CA VAL A 6 7.29 -2.48 24.56
C VAL A 6 7.47 -1.40 23.48
N GLY A 7 8.39 -0.45 23.66
CA GLY A 7 8.55 0.69 22.75
C GLY A 7 9.01 0.32 21.34
N SER A 8 9.96 -0.61 21.22
CA SER A 8 10.57 -0.97 19.93
C SER A 8 9.67 -1.83 19.05
N LEU A 9 8.86 -2.72 19.64
CA LEU A 9 7.98 -3.61 18.88
C LEU A 9 6.79 -2.85 18.26
N HIS A 10 6.26 -1.85 18.98
CA HIS A 10 5.20 -0.98 18.48
C HIS A 10 5.67 -0.17 17.26
N VAL A 11 6.89 0.38 17.30
CA VAL A 11 7.47 1.14 16.18
C VAL A 11 7.49 0.26 14.92
N LEU A 12 7.96 -0.99 15.02
CA LEU A 12 7.97 -1.91 13.88
C LEU A 12 6.55 -2.19 13.36
N ALA A 13 5.57 -2.41 14.24
CA ALA A 13 4.18 -2.64 13.84
C ALA A 13 3.54 -1.46 13.09
N PHE A 14 3.93 -0.22 13.41
CA PHE A 14 3.40 0.97 12.75
C PHE A 14 4.10 1.30 11.43
N TYR A 15 5.43 1.21 11.36
CA TYR A 15 6.18 1.69 10.19
C TYR A 15 6.38 0.64 9.10
N VAL A 16 6.48 -0.65 9.45
CA VAL A 16 6.74 -1.71 8.47
C VAL A 16 5.62 -1.85 7.43
N PRO A 17 4.32 -1.82 7.79
CA PRO A 17 3.25 -1.84 6.80
C PRO A 17 3.31 -0.67 5.80
N GLY A 18 3.57 0.55 6.30
CA GLY A 18 3.69 1.75 5.48
C GLY A 18 4.90 1.70 4.54
N PHE A 19 6.02 1.15 5.01
CA PHE A 19 7.20 0.92 4.19
C PHE A 19 6.95 -0.10 3.08
N CYS A 20 6.27 -1.22 3.36
CA CYS A 20 5.87 -2.17 2.31
C CYS A 20 4.91 -1.53 1.31
N ALA A 21 4.01 -0.65 1.77
CA ALA A 21 3.10 0.11 0.91
C ALA A 21 3.86 1.01 -0.08
N SER A 22 4.83 1.78 0.41
CA SER A 22 5.63 2.67 -0.43
C SER A 22 6.52 1.91 -1.40
N LEU A 23 7.12 0.79 -0.96
CA LEU A 23 7.85 -0.12 -1.84
C LEU A 23 6.96 -0.69 -2.94
N TYR A 24 5.70 -1.03 -2.65
CA TYR A 24 4.77 -1.49 -3.67
C TYR A 24 4.49 -0.42 -4.73
N LEU A 25 4.33 0.85 -4.32
CA LEU A 25 4.06 1.96 -5.23
C LEU A 25 5.25 2.28 -6.14
N VAL A 26 6.47 2.22 -5.60
CA VAL A 26 7.68 2.60 -6.34
C VAL A 26 8.23 1.43 -7.15
N SER A 27 8.10 0.20 -6.67
CA SER A 27 8.74 -0.97 -7.28
C SER A 27 7.77 -1.87 -8.03
N GLU A 28 8.27 -2.46 -9.12
CA GLU A 28 7.55 -3.48 -9.89
C GLU A 28 8.03 -4.90 -9.57
N HIS A 29 8.89 -5.05 -8.56
CA HIS A 29 9.49 -6.33 -8.21
C HIS A 29 8.45 -7.35 -7.76
N ILE A 30 8.56 -8.56 -8.32
CA ILE A 30 7.70 -9.71 -8.00
C ILE A 30 7.66 -10.01 -6.50
N SER A 31 8.76 -9.77 -5.77
CA SER A 31 8.83 -10.02 -4.34
C SER A 31 7.78 -9.24 -3.55
N ILE A 32 7.60 -7.96 -3.83
CA ILE A 32 6.65 -7.11 -3.09
C ILE A 32 5.22 -7.33 -3.57
N ARG A 33 5.03 -7.61 -4.86
CA ARG A 33 3.70 -7.72 -5.48
C ARG A 33 3.06 -9.09 -5.33
N LEU A 34 3.87 -10.14 -5.25
CA LEU A 34 3.44 -11.53 -5.24
C LEU A 34 3.91 -12.27 -3.98
N ILE A 35 5.21 -12.26 -3.69
CA ILE A 35 5.78 -13.09 -2.62
C ILE A 35 5.31 -12.61 -1.25
N VAL A 36 5.35 -11.31 -0.97
CA VAL A 36 4.93 -10.74 0.31
C VAL A 36 3.46 -11.08 0.64
N PRO A 37 2.47 -10.82 -0.24
CA PRO A 37 1.09 -11.22 0.01
C PRO A 37 0.91 -12.73 0.26
N ILE A 38 1.61 -13.58 -0.51
CA ILE A 38 1.54 -15.04 -0.35
C ILE A 38 2.11 -15.47 1.01
N VAL A 39 3.28 -14.94 1.38
CA VAL A 39 3.89 -15.24 2.68
C VAL A 39 2.99 -14.79 3.82
N CYS A 40 2.39 -13.60 3.73
CA CYS A 40 1.42 -13.14 4.71
C CYS A 40 0.20 -14.07 4.80
N MET A 41 -0.32 -14.52 3.66
CA MET A 41 -1.42 -15.51 3.59
C MET A 41 -1.10 -16.79 4.34
N VAL A 42 0.07 -17.37 4.07
CA VAL A 42 0.52 -18.59 4.73
C VAL A 42 0.70 -18.37 6.23
N LEU A 43 1.37 -17.29 6.64
CA LEU A 43 1.62 -16.99 8.05
C LEU A 43 0.33 -16.75 8.84
N PHE A 44 -0.69 -16.13 8.22
CA PHE A 44 -1.98 -15.91 8.85
C PHE A 44 -2.76 -17.21 9.02
N ILE A 45 -2.84 -18.03 7.97
CA ILE A 45 -3.57 -19.30 7.99
C ILE A 45 -2.88 -20.32 8.92
N ALA A 46 -1.56 -20.27 9.05
CA ALA A 46 -0.82 -21.14 9.96
C ALA A 46 -1.15 -20.87 11.45
N HIS A 47 -1.64 -19.68 11.80
CA HIS A 47 -2.03 -19.34 13.16
C HIS A 47 -3.44 -19.88 13.46
N PRO A 48 -3.72 -20.53 14.62
CA PRO A 48 -5.03 -21.14 14.90
C PRO A 48 -6.22 -20.19 14.76
N VAL A 49 -6.06 -18.95 15.22
CA VAL A 49 -7.07 -17.89 15.08
C VAL A 49 -7.26 -17.49 13.61
N GLY A 50 -6.16 -17.36 12.86
CA GLY A 50 -6.20 -16.94 11.47
C GLY A 50 -6.76 -18.04 10.57
N PHE A 51 -6.50 -19.31 10.87
CA PHE A 51 -7.19 -20.45 10.26
C PHE A 51 -8.71 -20.35 10.42
N GLY A 52 -9.19 -20.06 11.65
CA GLY A 52 -10.61 -19.83 11.93
C GLY A 52 -11.21 -18.62 11.21
N ALA A 53 -10.38 -17.74 10.65
CA ALA A 53 -10.79 -16.56 9.89
C ALA A 53 -10.15 -16.51 8.49
N PHE A 54 -9.88 -17.67 7.87
CA PHE A 54 -9.12 -17.74 6.60
C PHE A 54 -9.74 -16.89 5.48
N ALA A 55 -11.07 -16.69 5.49
CA ALA A 55 -11.78 -15.84 4.54
C ALA A 55 -11.25 -14.40 4.53
N TYR A 56 -10.76 -13.90 5.67
CA TYR A 56 -10.11 -12.60 5.78
C TYR A 56 -8.82 -12.51 4.96
N ALA A 57 -8.02 -13.58 4.93
CA ALA A 57 -6.77 -13.62 4.17
C ALA A 57 -7.00 -13.60 2.65
N LEU A 58 -8.21 -13.92 2.17
CA LEU A 58 -8.54 -13.90 0.74
C LEU A 58 -8.44 -12.50 0.12
N TYR A 59 -8.50 -11.42 0.92
CA TYR A 59 -8.20 -10.08 0.44
C TYR A 59 -6.82 -9.95 -0.20
N TRP A 60 -5.85 -10.77 0.23
CA TRP A 60 -4.50 -10.71 -0.29
C TRP A 60 -4.35 -11.42 -1.65
N LEU A 61 -5.41 -12.07 -2.14
CA LEU A 61 -5.50 -12.45 -3.55
C LEU A 61 -5.64 -11.22 -4.45
N ILE A 62 -6.18 -10.10 -3.97
CA ILE A 62 -6.34 -8.87 -4.77
C ILE A 62 -4.98 -8.37 -5.29
N PRO A 63 -3.96 -8.07 -4.46
CA PRO A 63 -2.66 -7.62 -4.96
C PRO A 63 -1.97 -8.68 -5.84
N ILE A 64 -2.19 -9.98 -5.59
CA ILE A 64 -1.70 -11.09 -6.43
C ILE A 64 -2.35 -11.04 -7.81
N LEU A 65 -3.67 -10.88 -7.89
CA LEU A 65 -4.39 -10.77 -9.17
C LEU A 65 -3.99 -9.51 -9.92
N LEU A 66 -3.81 -8.38 -9.22
CA LEU A 66 -3.35 -7.11 -9.81
C LEU A 66 -1.96 -7.21 -10.44
N TYR A 67 -1.09 -8.10 -9.97
CA TYR A 67 0.20 -8.37 -10.62
C TYR A 67 0.05 -8.86 -12.07
N PHE A 68 -1.00 -9.62 -12.37
CA PHE A 68 -1.26 -10.16 -13.71
C PHE A 68 -2.04 -9.21 -14.62
N VAL A 69 -2.55 -8.09 -14.10
CA VAL A 69 -3.30 -7.11 -14.88
C VAL A 69 -2.33 -6.29 -15.73
N ARG A 70 -2.44 -6.42 -17.06
CA ARG A 70 -1.57 -5.71 -18.02
C ARG A 70 -1.75 -4.19 -18.02
N LYS A 71 -2.98 -3.69 -17.79
CA LYS A 71 -3.28 -2.25 -17.74
C LYS A 71 -3.12 -1.73 -16.33
N LYS A 72 -2.03 -1.02 -16.07
CA LYS A 72 -1.71 -0.46 -14.75
C LYS A 72 -2.31 0.95 -14.61
N SER A 73 -3.55 1.07 -14.12
CA SER A 73 -4.04 2.38 -13.68
C SER A 73 -3.40 2.75 -12.34
N PHE A 74 -3.14 4.04 -12.11
CA PHE A 74 -2.57 4.49 -10.83
C PHE A 74 -3.46 4.11 -9.64
N PHE A 75 -4.79 4.15 -9.81
CA PHE A 75 -5.72 3.71 -8.79
C PHE A 75 -5.54 2.22 -8.43
N LEU A 76 -5.35 1.34 -9.42
CA LEU A 76 -5.08 -0.08 -9.15
C LEU A 76 -3.73 -0.28 -8.46
N GLN A 77 -2.72 0.53 -8.78
CA GLN A 77 -1.45 0.50 -8.07
C GLN A 77 -1.59 0.95 -6.60
N ALA A 78 -2.34 2.02 -6.36
CA ALA A 78 -2.68 2.49 -5.02
C ALA A 78 -3.47 1.45 -4.23
N LEU A 79 -4.44 0.79 -4.88
CA LEU A 79 -5.22 -0.28 -4.26
C LEU A 79 -4.35 -1.49 -3.90
N GLY A 80 -3.46 -1.92 -4.79
CA GLY A 80 -2.51 -2.98 -4.50
C GLY A 80 -1.61 -2.63 -3.31
N SER A 81 -1.10 -1.39 -3.26
CA SER A 81 -0.28 -0.89 -2.16
C SER A 81 -0.99 -0.96 -0.81
N THR A 82 -2.25 -0.52 -0.74
CA THR A 82 -3.02 -0.54 0.51
C THR A 82 -3.33 -1.96 0.98
N PHE A 83 -3.51 -2.91 0.07
CA PHE A 83 -3.70 -4.33 0.41
C PHE A 83 -2.40 -5.04 0.82
N VAL A 84 -1.24 -4.67 0.28
CA VAL A 84 0.06 -5.20 0.76
C VAL A 84 0.38 -4.67 2.15
N ALA A 85 0.18 -3.37 2.39
CA ALA A 85 0.30 -2.79 3.72
C ALA A 85 -0.61 -3.52 4.73
N HIS A 86 -1.85 -3.76 4.30
CA HIS A 86 -2.82 -4.49 5.10
C HIS A 86 -2.38 -5.93 5.40
N ALA A 87 -1.90 -6.69 4.41
CA ALA A 87 -1.43 -8.05 4.62
C ALA A 87 -0.32 -8.14 5.68
N VAL A 88 0.68 -7.27 5.54
CA VAL A 88 1.81 -7.20 6.49
C VAL A 88 1.34 -6.77 7.87
N GLY A 89 0.50 -5.73 7.94
CA GLY A 89 -0.05 -5.23 9.20
C GLY A 89 -0.92 -6.26 9.92
N SER A 90 -1.79 -6.98 9.20
CA SER A 90 -2.67 -8.01 9.76
C SER A 90 -1.89 -9.19 10.32
N VAL A 91 -0.80 -9.62 9.66
CA VAL A 91 0.06 -10.67 10.23
C VAL A 91 0.76 -10.18 11.48
N ILE A 92 1.36 -8.99 11.47
CA ILE A 92 2.00 -8.44 12.68
C ILE A 92 0.98 -8.35 13.83
N TRP A 93 -0.23 -7.85 13.55
CA TRP A 93 -1.31 -7.73 14.53
C TRP A 93 -1.75 -9.09 15.08
N LEU A 94 -1.90 -10.10 14.22
CA LEU A 94 -2.29 -11.46 14.62
C LEU A 94 -1.34 -12.06 15.65
N TYR A 95 -0.03 -11.82 15.51
CA TYR A 95 0.99 -12.36 16.42
C TYR A 95 1.28 -11.46 17.64
N THR A 96 0.77 -10.23 17.67
CA THR A 96 1.07 -9.27 18.75
C THR A 96 -0.16 -8.92 19.60
N VAL A 97 -1.37 -9.05 19.06
CA VAL A 97 -2.62 -8.68 19.74
C VAL A 97 -3.57 -9.89 19.76
N PRO A 98 -3.94 -10.40 20.94
CA PRO A 98 -4.87 -11.52 21.04
C PRO A 98 -6.28 -11.07 20.65
N MET A 99 -6.73 -11.49 19.47
CA MET A 99 -8.06 -11.21 18.93
C MET A 99 -8.73 -12.53 18.53
N SER A 100 -10.05 -12.64 18.69
CA SER A 100 -10.80 -13.85 18.30
C SER A 100 -11.05 -13.90 16.79
N SER A 101 -11.22 -15.10 16.24
CA SER A 101 -11.52 -15.28 14.81
C SER A 101 -12.81 -14.58 14.38
N LEU A 102 -13.81 -14.49 15.28
CA LEU A 102 -15.06 -13.78 15.01
C LEU A 102 -14.83 -12.28 14.77
N LEU A 103 -13.94 -11.65 15.54
CA LEU A 103 -13.59 -10.24 15.34
C LEU A 103 -12.88 -10.02 14.00
N TRP A 104 -11.97 -10.92 13.60
CA TRP A 104 -11.34 -10.88 12.28
C TRP A 104 -12.36 -10.98 11.14
N LEU A 105 -13.34 -11.87 11.25
CA LEU A 105 -14.43 -11.96 10.26
C LEU A 105 -15.30 -10.69 10.23
N GLY A 106 -15.57 -10.11 11.40
CA GLY A 106 -16.30 -8.84 11.52
C GLY A 106 -15.59 -7.66 10.84
N LEU A 107 -14.26 -7.71 10.69
CA LEU A 107 -13.48 -6.67 10.00
C LEU A 107 -13.61 -6.72 8.48
N ILE A 108 -14.11 -7.82 7.88
CA ILE A 108 -14.18 -7.99 6.43
C ILE A 108 -14.85 -6.79 5.73
N PRO A 109 -16.07 -6.34 6.09
CA PRO A 109 -16.71 -5.20 5.43
C PRO A 109 -15.99 -3.87 5.70
N ILE A 110 -15.34 -3.73 6.86
CA ILE A 110 -14.59 -2.50 7.19
C ILE A 110 -13.34 -2.38 6.34
N VAL A 111 -12.59 -3.47 6.18
CA VAL A 111 -11.33 -3.52 5.43
C VAL A 111 -11.54 -3.03 4.01
N ILE A 112 -12.56 -3.53 3.29
CA ILE A 112 -12.77 -3.13 1.89
C ILE A 112 -13.07 -1.63 1.78
N VAL A 113 -13.89 -1.09 2.69
CA VAL A 113 -14.22 0.35 2.71
C VAL A 113 -12.96 1.18 2.96
N GLU A 114 -12.17 0.83 3.97
CA GLU A 114 -10.93 1.53 4.28
C GLU A 114 -9.91 1.44 3.14
N ARG A 115 -9.74 0.27 2.52
CA ARG A 115 -8.76 0.08 1.44
C ARG A 115 -9.13 0.89 0.21
N LEU A 116 -10.43 0.95 -0.14
CA LEU A 116 -10.93 1.78 -1.22
C LEU A 116 -10.80 3.27 -0.89
N LEU A 117 -11.10 3.68 0.35
CA LEU A 117 -10.94 5.07 0.79
C LEU A 117 -9.48 5.52 0.72
N PHE A 118 -8.54 4.71 1.22
CA PHE A 118 -7.11 5.01 1.15
C PHE A 118 -6.56 5.01 -0.27
N ALA A 119 -6.95 4.03 -1.10
CA ALA A 119 -6.54 4.00 -2.50
C ALA A 119 -7.06 5.24 -3.26
N SER A 120 -8.31 5.63 -2.99
CA SER A 120 -8.91 6.84 -3.57
C SER A 120 -8.18 8.10 -3.10
N GLY A 121 -7.88 8.21 -1.81
CA GLY A 121 -7.10 9.32 -1.25
C GLY A 121 -5.74 9.46 -1.92
N ILE A 122 -4.97 8.36 -2.02
CA ILE A 122 -3.67 8.33 -2.69
C ILE A 122 -3.81 8.76 -4.16
N ALA A 123 -4.82 8.25 -4.88
CA ALA A 123 -5.06 8.59 -6.28
C ALA A 123 -5.43 10.07 -6.47
N VAL A 124 -6.33 10.61 -5.65
CA VAL A 124 -6.73 12.02 -5.71
C VAL A 124 -5.53 12.92 -5.40
N THR A 125 -4.78 12.61 -4.35
CA THR A 125 -3.57 13.37 -3.98
C THR A 125 -2.56 13.38 -5.13
N TYR A 126 -2.28 12.22 -5.75
CA TYR A 126 -1.40 12.13 -6.92
C TYR A 126 -1.88 13.03 -8.07
N LEU A 127 -3.17 12.96 -8.42
CA LEU A 127 -3.73 13.79 -9.48
C LEU A 127 -3.61 15.29 -9.17
N VAL A 128 -3.87 15.71 -7.93
CA VAL A 128 -3.72 17.10 -7.49
C VAL A 128 -2.26 17.56 -7.65
N PHE A 129 -1.29 16.75 -7.19
CA PHE A 129 0.12 17.08 -7.33
C PHE A 129 0.55 17.16 -8.80
N CYS A 130 0.18 16.20 -9.64
CA CYS A 130 0.49 16.24 -11.08
C CYS A 130 -0.09 17.49 -11.76
N ASN A 131 -1.35 17.84 -11.45
CA ASN A 131 -1.99 19.04 -11.99
C ASN A 131 -1.30 20.33 -11.52
N LEU A 132 -0.94 20.40 -10.23
CA LEU A 132 -0.24 21.55 -9.67
C LEU A 132 1.15 21.71 -10.29
N SER A 133 1.95 20.64 -10.34
CA SER A 133 3.26 20.64 -10.99
C SER A 133 3.18 21.05 -12.45
N SER A 134 2.18 20.59 -13.19
CA SER A 134 1.97 20.98 -14.59
C SER A 134 1.66 22.48 -14.74
N ARG A 135 0.86 23.05 -13.82
CA ARG A 135 0.56 24.49 -13.80
C ARG A 135 1.78 25.33 -13.45
N LEU A 136 2.57 24.90 -12.46
CA LEU A 136 3.81 25.57 -12.07
C LEU A 136 4.83 25.56 -13.21
N GLN A 137 5.04 24.41 -13.87
CA GLN A 137 5.91 24.32 -15.04
C GLN A 137 5.43 25.19 -16.20
N ASN A 138 4.11 25.34 -16.40
CA ASN A 138 3.58 26.23 -17.42
C ASN A 138 3.89 27.70 -17.11
N ILE A 139 3.71 28.14 -15.86
CA ILE A 139 4.09 29.49 -15.41
C ILE A 139 5.60 29.71 -15.56
N ASP A 140 6.42 28.76 -15.11
CA ASP A 140 7.88 28.82 -15.25
C ASP A 140 8.30 28.83 -16.72
N PHE A 141 7.66 28.04 -17.57
CA PHE A 141 7.93 28.02 -19.01
C PHE A 141 7.49 29.33 -19.69
N LEU A 142 6.39 29.95 -19.29
CA LEU A 142 5.99 31.28 -19.75
C LEU A 142 6.99 32.35 -19.28
N ASN A 143 7.48 32.24 -18.05
CA ASN A 143 8.53 33.10 -17.50
C ASN A 143 9.88 32.90 -18.23
N LYS A 144 10.23 31.65 -18.57
CA LYS A 144 11.45 31.26 -19.29
C LYS A 144 11.35 31.50 -20.80
N ARG A 145 10.15 31.57 -21.40
CA ARG A 145 9.98 32.05 -22.79
C ARG A 145 10.41 33.51 -22.95
N ASN A 146 10.32 34.32 -21.90
CA ASN A 146 10.89 35.68 -21.86
C ASN A 146 12.42 35.68 -21.74
N LYS A 147 13.07 34.51 -21.59
CA LYS A 147 14.52 34.37 -21.43
C LYS A 147 14.98 32.97 -21.90
N ILE A 148 15.19 32.84 -23.21
CA ILE A 148 15.67 31.69 -24.00
C ILE A 148 16.31 30.51 -23.18
N MET A 149 15.79 29.28 -23.41
CA MET A 149 16.38 27.91 -23.33
C MET A 149 16.10 26.91 -22.14
N PRO A 150 16.14 25.57 -22.40
CA PRO A 150 15.17 24.50 -22.00
C PRO A 150 15.72 23.60 -20.86
N ALA A 151 15.24 22.39 -20.47
CA ALA A 151 13.94 21.68 -20.37
C ALA A 151 14.12 20.53 -19.35
N CYS A 152 13.07 20.12 -18.65
CA CYS A 152 12.98 18.87 -17.89
C CYS A 152 11.71 18.14 -18.36
N SER A 153 11.84 17.16 -19.24
CA SER A 153 10.72 16.46 -19.89
C SER A 153 10.96 14.96 -19.99
N ALA A 154 11.40 14.32 -18.90
CA ALA A 154 11.77 12.91 -18.89
C ALA A 154 10.75 11.95 -18.25
N TRP A 155 9.59 12.44 -17.78
CA TRP A 155 8.68 11.63 -16.95
C TRP A 155 7.21 11.60 -17.40
N LEU A 156 6.88 12.08 -18.60
CA LEU A 156 5.50 12.13 -19.11
C LEU A 156 5.25 11.22 -20.33
N SER A 157 6.17 10.31 -20.63
CA SER A 157 6.05 9.39 -21.75
C SER A 157 6.33 7.97 -21.27
N ASP A 158 5.34 7.36 -20.63
CA ASP A 158 5.07 5.91 -20.61
C ASP A 158 3.62 5.67 -20.17
#